data_AF-A0A7G9SSZ6-F1
#
_entry.id   AF-A0A7G9SSZ6-F1
#
_cell.length_a   1.000
_cell.length_b   1.000
_cell.length_c   1.000
_cell.angle_alpha   90.00
_cell.angle_beta   90.00
_cell.angle_gamma   90.00
#
_symmetry.space_group_name_H-M   'P 1'
#
loop_
_entity.id
_entity.type
_entity.pdbx_description
1 polymer ?
#
loop_
_entity_poly.entity_id
_entity_poly.type
_entity_poly.pdbx_seq_one_letter_code
_entity_poly.pdbx_strand_id
1 'polypeptide(L)' 'MDQPQNLKRAGMAFLGAGIACFVTTLVAGQYAFLGVGSAFIGVGVVFLGKSRQAG' A
#
# COMPACT_ATOMS: atom_id res chain seq x y z
N MET A 1 -7.18 0.95 21.52
CA MET A 1 -6.92 2.38 21.24
C MET A 1 -6.27 2.46 19.88
N ASP A 2 -7.06 2.37 18.82
CA ASP A 2 -6.57 2.38 17.43
C ASP A 2 -6.20 3.80 17.04
N GLN A 3 -4.97 4.18 17.35
CA GLN A 3 -4.47 5.53 17.15
C GLN A 3 -4.46 5.83 15.64
N PRO A 4 -5.29 6.76 15.14
CA PRO A 4 -5.45 7.01 13.70
C PRO A 4 -4.14 7.39 13.00
N GLN A 5 -3.18 7.93 13.77
CA GLN A 5 -1.82 8.23 13.32
C GLN A 5 -1.00 6.99 12.93
N ASN A 6 -1.18 5.85 13.62
CA ASN A 6 -0.49 4.60 13.28
C ASN A 6 -1.08 3.96 12.03
N LEU A 7 -2.40 4.04 11.85
CA LEU A 7 -3.08 3.61 10.62
C LEU A 7 -2.58 4.42 9.42
N LYS A 8 -2.47 5.75 9.54
CA LYS A 8 -1.96 6.61 8.47
C LYS A 8 -0.51 6.29 8.07
N ARG A 9 0.37 6.08 9.05
CA ARG A 9 1.79 5.70 8.80
C ARG A 9 1.92 4.32 8.17
N ALA A 10 1.18 3.33 8.67
CA ALA A 10 1.18 1.98 8.11
C ALA A 10 0.62 1.97 6.68
N GLY A 11 -0.45 2.73 6.41
CA GLY A 11 -1.01 2.88 5.07
C GLY A 11 -0.02 3.50 4.09
N MET A 12 0.69 4.57 4.49
CA MET A 12 1.76 5.17 3.67
C MET A 12 2.93 4.22 3.42
N ALA A 13 3.34 3.44 4.43
CA ALA A 13 4.42 2.46 4.30
C ALA A 13 4.03 1.32 3.33
N PHE A 14 2.82 0.78 3.45
CA PHE A 14 2.31 -0.25 2.54
C PHE A 14 2.09 0.27 1.13
N LEU A 15 1.56 1.49 0.98
CA LEU A 15 1.36 2.13 -0.31
C LEU A 15 2.71 2.38 -1.00
N GLY A 16 3.69 2.92 -0.28
CA GLY A 16 5.04 3.17 -0.80
C GLY A 16 5.75 1.87 -1.20
N ALA A 17 5.71 0.84 -0.35
CA ALA A 17 6.28 -0.47 -0.66
C ALA A 17 5.59 -1.14 -1.85
N GLY A 18 4.25 -1.05 -1.93
CA GLY A 18 3.46 -1.57 -3.04
C GLY A 18 3.78 -0.88 -4.36
N ILE A 19 3.84 0.45 -4.39
CA ILE A 19 4.20 1.22 -5.59
C ILE A 19 5.64 0.91 -6.01
N ALA A 20 6.59 0.91 -5.07
CA ALA A 20 7.98 0.58 -5.37
C ALA A 20 8.08 -0.83 -5.98
N CYS A 21 7.48 -1.83 -5.33
CA CYS A 21 7.48 -3.21 -5.84
C CYS A 21 6.78 -3.32 -7.20
N PHE A 22 5.65 -2.64 -7.40
CA PHE A 22 4.91 -2.65 -8.65
C PHE A 22 5.72 -2.03 -9.80
N VAL A 23 6.33 -0.87 -9.58
CA VAL A 23 7.16 -0.20 -10.60
C VAL A 23 8.42 -1.02 -10.89
N THR A 24 9.10 -1.53 -9.87
CA THR A 24 10.30 -2.36 -10.05
C THR A 24 9.99 -3.65 -10.79
N THR A 25 8.87 -4.31 -10.51
CA THR A 25 8.46 -5.55 -11.19
C THR A 25 8.02 -5.31 -12.64
N LEU A 26 7.39 -4.16 -12.92
CA LEU A 26 7.09 -3.70 -14.28
C LEU A 26 8.36 -3.46 -15.10
N VAL A 27 9.34 -2.74 -14.54
CA VAL A 27 10.62 -2.47 -15.19
C VAL A 27 11.44 -3.76 -15.38
N ALA A 28 11.37 -4.68 -14.42
CA ALA A 28 12.04 -5.98 -14.50
C ALA A 28 11.35 -6.99 -15.45
N GLY A 29 10.19 -6.67 -16.02
CA GLY A 29 9.42 -7.57 -16.89
C GLY A 29 8.84 -8.79 -16.15
N GLN A 30 8.81 -8.78 -14.82
CA GLN A 30 8.30 -9.87 -14.00
C GLN A 30 6.82 -9.67 -13.67
N TYR A 31 5.98 -9.88 -14.68
CA TYR A 31 4.52 -9.72 -14.58
C TYR A 31 3.86 -10.63 -13.53
N ALA A 32 4.51 -11.72 -13.10
CA ALA A 32 4.03 -12.57 -12.02
C ALA A 32 3.92 -11.84 -10.67
N PHE A 33 4.74 -10.81 -10.45
CA PHE A 33 4.73 -10.03 -9.21
C PHE A 33 3.87 -8.76 -9.29
N LEU A 34 3.31 -8.43 -10.46
CA LEU A 34 2.37 -7.30 -10.59
C LEU A 34 1.15 -7.49 -9.68
N GLY A 35 0.66 -8.73 -9.55
CA GLY A 35 -0.46 -9.06 -8.67
C GLY A 35 -0.14 -8.82 -7.19
N VAL A 36 1.12 -9.00 -6.78
CA VAL A 36 1.57 -8.74 -5.41
C VAL A 36 1.64 -7.24 -5.15
N GLY A 37 2.20 -6.48 -6.10
CA GLY A 37 2.26 -5.01 -6.02
C GLY A 37 0.87 -4.38 -5.96
N SER A 38 -0.07 -4.83 -6.80
CA SER A 38 -1.44 -4.31 -6.79
C SER A 38 -2.20 -4.65 -5.49
N ALA A 39 -1.97 -5.85 -4.92
CA ALA A 39 -2.52 -6.22 -3.62
C ALA A 39 -1.98 -5.32 -2.49
N PHE A 40 -0.68 -5.03 -2.47
CA PHE A 40 -0.07 -4.13 -1.48
C PHE A 40 -0.60 -2.69 -1.61
N ILE A 41 -0.75 -2.19 -2.84
CA ILE A 41 -1.37 -0.88 -3.10
C ILE A 41 -2.81 -0.85 -2.59
N GLY A 42 -3.61 -1.89 -2.89
CA GLY A 42 -4.98 -2.01 -2.43
C GLY A 42 -5.09 -1.98 -0.90
N VAL A 43 -4.25 -2.74 -0.19
CA VAL A 43 -4.17 -2.71 1.28
C VAL A 43 -3.79 -1.32 1.79
N GLY A 44 -2.79 -0.68 1.18
CA GLY A 44 -2.38 0.69 1.52
C GLY A 44 -3.51 1.70 1.38
N VAL A 45 -4.28 1.63 0.27
CA VAL A 45 -5.44 2.50 0.01
C VAL A 45 -6.56 2.26 1.03
N VAL A 46 -6.88 1.00 1.35
CA VAL A 46 -7.90 0.66 2.36
C VAL A 46 -7.50 1.19 3.73
N PHE A 47 -6.24 1.04 4.12
CA PHE A 47 -5.71 1.56 5.39
C PHE A 47 -5.74 3.09 5.45
N LEU A 48 -5.40 3.76 4.33
CA LEU A 48 -5.48 5.22 4.22
C LEU A 48 -6.93 5.72 4.28
N GLY A 49 -7.86 5.02 3.62
CA GLY A 49 -9.29 5.29 3.63
C GLY A 49 -9.89 5.15 5.02
N LYS A 50 -9.58 4.06 5.72
CA LYS A 50 -9.96 3.86 7.13
C LYS A 50 -9.40 4.96 8.03
N SER A 51 -8.18 5.42 7.80
CA SER A 51 -7.59 6.52 8.57
C SER A 51 -8.25 7.87 8.31
N ARG A 52 -8.84 8.11 7.12
CA ARG A 52 -9.61 9.34 6.83
C ARG A 52 -11.01 9.32 7.45
N GLN A 53 -11.59 8.14 7.66
CA GLN A 53 -12.93 8.00 8.24
C GLN A 53 -12.90 8.01 9.79
N ALA A 54 -11.72 7.82 10.39
CA ALA A 54 -11.51 7.78 11.84
C ALA A 54 -11.01 9.10 12.46
N GLY A 55 -10.87 10.18 11.68
CA GLY A 55 -10.48 11.51 12.14
C GLY A 55 -11.48 12.55 11.70
#